data_AF-A0A9D8QGB9-F1
#
_entry.id   AF-A0A9D8QGB9-F1
#
_cell.length_a   1.000
_cell.length_b   1.000
_cell.length_c   1.000
_cell.angle_alpha   90.00
_cell.angle_beta   90.00
_cell.angle_gamma   90.00
#
_symmetry.space_group_name_H-M   'P 1'
#
loop_
_entity.id
_entity.type
_entity.pdbx_description
1 polymer ?
#
loop_
_entity_poly.entity_id
_entity_poly.type
_entity_poly.pdbx_seq_one_letter_code
_entity_poly.pdbx_strand_id
1 'polypeptide(L)'
;MTKSRTAPADAPAADPQPEQPTISRFGLPETIIITSRVDGFRRAGLAHPAQPVSHRTADFTDEQLLQLGNEPNLVIVPKAD
;
A
#
# COMPACT_ATOMS: atom_id res chain seq x y z
N MET A 1 38.56 22.51 -3.20
CA MET A 1 38.24 21.56 -2.13
C MET A 1 36.77 21.72 -1.73
N THR A 2 36.04 20.59 -1.67
CA THR A 2 34.73 20.33 -1.03
C THR A 2 33.58 21.32 -1.24
N LYS A 3 32.60 20.94 -2.08
CA LYS A 3 31.33 21.64 -2.28
C LYS A 3 30.45 21.53 -1.02
N SER A 4 29.93 22.67 -0.59
CA SER A 4 29.02 22.84 0.54
C SER A 4 27.57 22.52 0.19
N ARG A 5 26.83 22.04 1.20
CA ARG A 5 25.43 22.35 1.57
C ARG A 5 24.27 21.50 0.98
N THR A 6 23.54 20.89 1.92
CA THR A 6 22.07 20.71 2.06
C THR A 6 21.28 19.73 1.18
N ALA A 7 20.48 18.91 1.89
CA ALA A 7 19.40 18.01 1.47
C ALA A 7 18.25 18.78 0.73
N PRO A 8 17.26 18.16 0.05
CA PRO A 8 16.49 17.00 0.55
C PRO A 8 15.99 15.99 -0.50
N ALA A 9 15.75 14.75 -0.07
CA ALA A 9 14.80 13.86 -0.74
C ALA A 9 13.80 13.41 0.33
N ASP A 10 12.95 14.37 0.70
CA ASP A 10 11.49 14.20 0.75
C ASP A 10 11.01 12.75 0.68
N ALA A 11 11.23 12.00 1.77
CA ALA A 11 10.23 11.04 2.17
C ALA A 11 9.15 11.91 2.82
N PRO A 12 7.93 12.02 2.27
CA PRO A 12 6.89 12.65 3.04
C PRO A 12 6.81 11.87 4.33
N ALA A 13 6.97 12.60 5.43
CA ALA A 13 6.55 12.15 6.73
C ALA A 13 5.21 11.46 6.55
N ALA A 14 5.02 10.33 7.24
CA ALA A 14 3.69 9.85 7.52
C ALA A 14 2.99 10.97 8.31
N ASP A 15 2.39 11.92 7.58
CA ASP A 15 1.29 12.71 8.08
C ASP A 15 0.33 11.70 8.71
N PRO A 16 -0.21 11.96 9.91
CA PRO A 16 -1.40 11.24 10.34
C PRO A 16 -2.42 11.50 9.23
N GLN A 17 -2.64 10.50 8.38
CA GLN A 17 -3.58 10.55 7.27
C GLN A 17 -4.88 11.12 7.85
N PRO A 18 -5.32 12.31 7.43
CA PRO A 18 -6.56 12.88 7.93
C PRO A 18 -7.64 11.88 7.53
N GLU A 19 -8.18 11.20 8.54
CA GLU A 19 -9.49 10.55 8.58
C GLU A 19 -10.22 10.61 7.24
N GLN A 20 -9.86 9.69 6.34
CA GLN A 20 -10.46 9.64 5.03
C GLN A 20 -11.95 9.36 5.22
N PRO A 21 -12.84 10.10 4.54
CA PRO A 21 -14.26 9.92 4.71
C PRO A 21 -14.61 8.48 4.34
N THR A 22 -15.32 7.79 5.22
CA THR A 22 -15.90 6.46 5.02
C THR A 22 -16.97 6.51 3.93
N ILE A 23 -16.59 6.86 2.70
CA ILE A 23 -17.47 6.73 1.56
C ILE A 23 -17.47 5.25 1.25
N SER A 24 -18.58 4.61 1.60
CA SER A 24 -18.77 3.17 1.55
C SER A 24 -18.28 2.58 0.24
N ARG A 25 -17.21 1.79 0.32
CA ARG A 25 -16.63 1.00 -0.78
C ARG A 25 -17.51 -0.18 -1.16
N PHE A 26 -18.77 0.09 -1.51
CA PHE A 26 -19.76 -0.92 -1.85
C PHE A 26 -19.23 -1.82 -2.99
N GLY A 27 -18.78 -3.03 -2.65
CA GLY A 27 -18.32 -4.06 -3.59
C GLY A 27 -16.94 -4.63 -3.32
N LEU A 28 -16.14 -4.07 -2.42
CA LEU A 28 -14.85 -4.65 -2.02
C LEU A 28 -14.98 -5.44 -0.70
N PRO A 29 -14.21 -6.54 -0.53
CA PRO A 29 -14.17 -7.26 0.73
C PRO A 29 -13.62 -6.36 1.85
N GLU A 30 -14.02 -6.61 3.10
CA GLU A 30 -13.49 -5.87 4.26
C GLU A 30 -11.98 -6.13 4.44
N THR A 31 -11.56 -7.36 4.18
CA THR A 31 -10.17 -7.80 4.30
C THR A 31 -9.67 -8.37 2.98
N ILE A 32 -8.45 -8.00 2.61
CA ILE A 32 -7.71 -8.55 1.47
C ILE A 32 -6.43 -9.22 1.95
N ILE A 33 -6.03 -10.29 1.26
CA ILE A 33 -4.75 -10.94 1.44
C ILE A 33 -3.86 -10.53 0.28
N ILE A 34 -2.72 -9.92 0.58
CA ILE A 34 -1.73 -9.52 -0.41
C ILE A 34 -0.54 -10.47 -0.28
N THR A 35 -0.11 -11.04 -1.40
CA THR A 35 1.11 -11.84 -1.50
C THR A 35 1.97 -11.27 -2.63
N SER A 36 3.24 -11.02 -2.36
CA SER A 36 4.17 -10.65 -3.43
C SER A 36 4.78 -11.87 -4.10
N ARG A 37 5.02 -11.79 -5.41
CA ARG A 37 5.85 -12.77 -6.13
C ARG A 37 7.34 -12.52 -5.93
N VAL A 38 7.71 -11.28 -5.61
CA VAL A 38 9.09 -10.85 -5.36
C VAL A 38 9.17 -10.46 -3.89
N ASP A 39 9.97 -11.20 -3.11
CA ASP A 39 10.10 -10.92 -1.69
C ASP A 39 10.61 -9.49 -1.45
N GLY A 40 9.89 -8.72 -0.63
CA GLY A 40 10.20 -7.32 -0.35
C GLY A 40 9.80 -6.31 -1.44
N PHE A 41 8.93 -6.68 -2.39
CA PHE A 41 8.42 -5.78 -3.42
C PHE A 41 7.66 -4.58 -2.83
N ARG A 42 7.87 -3.36 -3.35
CA ARG A 42 7.29 -2.13 -2.77
C ARG A 42 6.21 -1.51 -3.65
N ARG A 43 4.99 -1.33 -3.10
CA ARG A 43 3.88 -0.63 -3.76
C ARG A 43 2.91 -0.08 -2.71
N ALA A 44 2.20 1.00 -3.05
CA ALA A 44 1.31 1.71 -2.10
C ALA A 44 2.03 2.15 -0.80
N GLY A 45 3.33 2.45 -0.88
CA GLY A 45 4.15 2.85 0.28
C GLY A 45 4.57 1.72 1.22
N LEU A 46 4.11 0.48 1.00
CA LEU A 46 4.49 -0.70 1.80
C LEU A 46 5.40 -1.65 1.04
N ALA A 47 6.23 -2.38 1.78
CA ALA A 47 6.94 -3.56 1.28
C ALA A 47 6.09 -4.81 1.52
N HIS A 48 5.86 -5.59 0.47
CA HIS A 48 5.05 -6.79 0.46
C HIS A 48 5.98 -8.02 0.46
N PRO A 49 5.90 -8.89 1.47
CA PRO A 49 6.70 -10.10 1.51
C PRO A 49 6.16 -11.14 0.51
N ALA A 50 6.96 -12.17 0.24
CA ALA A 50 6.50 -13.34 -0.52
C ALA A 50 5.52 -14.24 0.27
N GLN A 51 5.15 -13.84 1.48
CA GLN A 51 4.17 -14.52 2.33
C GLN A 51 2.81 -13.82 2.24
N PRO A 52 1.68 -14.55 2.34
CA PRO A 52 0.37 -13.94 2.35
C PRO A 52 0.14 -13.11 3.62
N VAL A 53 -0.16 -11.83 3.46
CA VAL A 53 -0.44 -10.90 4.57
C VAL A 53 -1.86 -10.38 4.46
N SER A 54 -2.62 -10.48 5.55
CA SER A 54 -3.97 -9.92 5.64
C SER A 54 -3.89 -8.42 5.96
N HIS A 55 -4.60 -7.61 5.19
CA HIS A 55 -4.78 -6.18 5.41
C HIS A 55 -6.25 -5.81 5.31
N ARG A 56 -6.69 -4.80 6.06
CA ARG A 56 -8.04 -4.27 5.85
C ARG A 56 -8.02 -3.44 4.59
N THR A 57 -9.05 -3.57 3.76
CA THR A 57 -9.19 -2.74 2.57
C THR A 57 -9.20 -1.26 2.96
N ALA A 58 -9.82 -0.92 4.10
CA ALA A 58 -9.88 0.42 4.68
C ALA A 58 -8.51 1.04 5.00
N ASP A 59 -7.45 0.25 5.18
CA ASP A 59 -6.10 0.75 5.46
C ASP A 59 -5.44 1.39 4.21
N PHE A 60 -6.00 1.13 3.03
CA PHE A 60 -5.53 1.67 1.77
C PHE A 60 -6.47 2.74 1.24
N THR A 61 -5.94 3.66 0.44
CA THR A 61 -6.72 4.60 -0.37
C THR A 61 -7.21 3.93 -1.66
N ASP A 62 -8.19 4.51 -2.35
CA ASP A 62 -8.68 3.95 -3.62
C ASP A 62 -7.59 3.93 -4.70
N GLU A 63 -6.74 4.96 -4.72
CA GLU A 63 -5.58 5.02 -5.61
C GLU A 63 -4.57 3.93 -5.29
N GLN A 64 -4.34 3.63 -4.01
CA GLN A 64 -3.46 2.55 -3.58
C GLN A 64 -4.04 1.19 -3.96
N LEU A 65 -5.34 0.96 -3.74
CA LEU A 65 -6.00 -0.28 -4.15
C LEU A 65 -5.94 -0.47 -5.67
N LEU A 66 -6.10 0.60 -6.44
CA LEU A 66 -5.95 0.56 -7.90
C LEU A 66 -4.51 0.23 -8.31
N GLN A 67 -3.51 0.82 -7.65
CA GLN A 67 -2.10 0.48 -7.89
C GLN A 67 -1.79 -0.99 -7.57
N LEU A 68 -2.31 -1.49 -6.45
CA LEU A 68 -2.13 -2.87 -6.03
C LEU A 68 -2.79 -3.82 -7.04
N GLY A 69 -4.02 -3.53 -7.48
CA GLY A 69 -4.76 -4.35 -8.44
C GLY A 69 -4.16 -4.36 -9.86
N ASN A 70 -3.47 -3.29 -10.26
CA ASN A 70 -2.78 -3.19 -11.55
C ASN A 70 -1.38 -3.82 -11.54
N GLU A 71 -0.87 -4.24 -10.40
CA GLU A 71 0.49 -4.74 -10.28
C GLU A 71 0.58 -6.26 -10.54
N PRO A 72 1.24 -6.71 -11.63
CA PRO A 72 1.32 -8.14 -11.96
C PRO A 72 2.19 -8.96 -10.99
N ASN A 73 3.02 -8.31 -10.19
CA ASN A 73 3.86 -8.96 -9.17
C ASN A 73 3.15 -9.13 -7.83
N LEU A 74 1.95 -8.57 -7.67
CA LEU A 74 1.14 -8.73 -6.47
C LEU A 74 -0.06 -9.61 -6.76
N VAL A 75 -0.34 -10.51 -5.82
CA VAL A 75 -1.54 -11.34 -5.83
C VAL A 75 -2.41 -10.86 -4.70
N ILE A 76 -3.59 -10.36 -5.05
CA ILE A 76 -4.59 -9.88 -4.09
C ILE A 76 -5.75 -10.86 -4.11
N VAL A 77 -6.08 -11.38 -2.94
CA VAL A 77 -7.18 -12.32 -2.78
C VAL A 77 -8.16 -11.73 -1.77
N PRO A 78 -9.47 -11.68 -2.05
CA PRO A 78 -10.46 -11.34 -1.04
C PRO A 78 -10.38 -12.39 0.09
N LYS A 79 -10.26 -11.93 1.34
CA LYS A 79 -10.44 -12.84 2.47
C LYS A 79 -11.94 -13.02 2.67
N ALA A 80 -12.43 -14.24 2.44
CA ALA A 80 -13.75 -14.62 2.92
C ALA A 80 -13.64 -14.89 4.43
N ASP A 81 -14.48 -14.22 5.22
CA ASP A 81 -14.71 -14.57 6.61
C ASP A 81 -15.39 -15.94 6.76
#